data_AF-A0A916IB89-F1
#
_entry.id   AF-A0A916IB89-F1
#
_cell.length_a   1.000
_cell.length_b   1.000
_cell.length_c   1.000
_cell.angle_alpha   90.00
_cell.angle_beta   90.00
_cell.angle_gamma   90.00
#
_symmetry.space_group_name_H-M   'P 1'
#
loop_
_entity.id
_entity.type
_entity.pdbx_description
1 polymer ?
#
loop_
_entity_poly.entity_id
_entity_poly.type
_entity_poly.pdbx_seq_one_letter_code
_entity_poly.pdbx_strand_id
1 'polypeptide(L)'
;YNLLAVKSTLDGFASIAFASTLGVGVLFSALPILVYQGGVSLLANQLHTIVTDPMMAEMTATGGILLIGVGISNLLDIKRIRVGNFLPALIAAPLIVWALSLFEI
;
A
#
# COMPACT_ATOMS: atom_id res chain seq x y z
N TYR A 1 0.38 9.01 -10.88
CA TYR A 1 1.06 8.09 -11.81
C TYR A 1 2.55 7.85 -11.53
N ASN A 2 3.34 8.87 -11.14
CA ASN A 2 4.78 8.67 -10.87
C ASN A 2 5.08 7.56 -9.84
N LEU A 3 4.33 7.51 -8.74
CA LEU A 3 4.50 6.48 -7.71
C LEU A 3 4.26 5.05 -8.21
N LEU A 4 3.26 4.86 -9.08
CA LEU A 4 2.97 3.56 -9.70
C LEU A 4 4.08 3.13 -10.66
N ALA A 5 4.65 4.08 -11.42
CA ALA A 5 5.76 3.81 -12.34
C ALA A 5 7.05 3.43 -11.60
N VAL A 6 7.34 4.10 -10.49
CA VAL A 6 8.46 3.73 -9.61
C VAL A 6 8.25 2.31 -9.06
N LYS A 7 7.03 2.00 -8.59
CA LYS A 7 6.71 0.66 -8.10
C LYS A 7 6.83 -0.42 -9.17
N SER A 8 6.28 -0.21 -10.37
CA SER A 8 6.37 -1.19 -11.46
C SER A 8 7.81 -1.46 -11.88
N THR A 9 8.67 -0.44 -11.83
CA THR A 9 10.09 -0.59 -12.10
C THR A 9 10.77 -1.47 -11.05
N LEU A 10 10.51 -1.23 -9.75
CA LEU A 10 11.03 -2.05 -8.65
C LEU A 10 10.54 -3.51 -8.73
N ASP A 11 9.25 -3.72 -8.97
CA ASP A 11 8.67 -5.05 -9.11
C ASP A 11 9.27 -5.77 -10.36
N GLY A 12 9.56 -5.03 -11.44
CA GLY A 12 10.27 -5.53 -12.62
C GLY A 12 11.70 -6.00 -12.32
N PHE A 13 12.50 -5.21 -11.61
CA PHE A 13 13.83 -5.63 -11.16
C PHE A 13 13.79 -6.87 -10.26
N ALA A 14 12.85 -6.91 -9.30
CA ALA A 14 12.67 -8.05 -8.41
C ALA A 14 12.27 -9.33 -9.19
N SER A 15 11.45 -9.19 -10.23
CA SER A 15 11.02 -10.33 -11.06
C SER A 15 12.19 -11.02 -11.78
N ILE A 16 13.23 -10.28 -12.19
CA ILE A 16 14.42 -10.86 -12.83
C ILE A 16 15.18 -11.74 -11.83
N ALA A 17 15.37 -11.24 -10.59
CA ALA A 17 16.03 -12.00 -9.53
C ALA A 17 15.23 -13.26 -9.16
N PHE A 18 13.91 -13.15 -9.04
CA PHE A 18 13.05 -14.30 -8.76
C PHE A 18 12.92 -15.25 -9.96
N ALA A 19 13.00 -14.78 -11.20
CA ALA A 19 12.92 -15.64 -12.38
C ALA A 19 14.16 -16.53 -12.51
N SER A 20 15.32 -16.06 -12.03
CA SER A 20 16.55 -16.87 -11.97
C SER A 20 16.39 -18.09 -11.04
N THR A 21 15.62 -17.98 -9.97
CA THR A 21 15.46 -19.05 -8.96
C THR A 21 14.17 -19.86 -9.14
N LEU A 22 13.06 -19.23 -9.52
CA LEU A 22 11.72 -19.83 -9.64
C LEU A 22 11.29 -20.05 -11.11
N GLY A 23 12.09 -19.60 -12.08
CA GLY A 23 11.87 -19.84 -13.51
C GLY A 23 10.61 -19.16 -14.07
N VAL A 24 9.97 -19.85 -15.03
CA VAL A 24 8.72 -19.40 -15.70
C VAL A 24 7.57 -19.18 -14.71
N GLY A 25 7.64 -19.74 -13.50
CA GLY A 25 6.65 -19.53 -12.43
C GLY A 25 6.41 -18.05 -12.08
N VAL A 26 7.40 -17.18 -12.28
CA VAL A 26 7.28 -15.74 -12.01
C VAL A 26 6.31 -15.05 -12.95
N LEU A 27 6.19 -15.48 -14.22
CA LEU A 27 5.20 -14.93 -15.15
C LEU A 27 3.77 -15.14 -14.64
N PHE A 28 3.50 -16.29 -14.01
CA PHE A 28 2.18 -16.58 -13.44
C PHE A 28 1.82 -15.68 -12.26
N SER A 29 2.78 -15.00 -11.61
CA SER A 29 2.51 -14.02 -10.55
C SER A 29 1.81 -12.76 -11.06
N ALA A 30 1.86 -12.48 -12.36
CA ALA A 30 1.16 -11.34 -12.96
C ALA A 30 -0.36 -11.42 -12.74
N LEU A 31 -0.95 -12.62 -12.75
CA LEU A 31 -2.39 -12.83 -12.53
C LEU A 31 -2.84 -12.40 -11.12
N PRO A 32 -2.31 -12.96 -10.02
CA PRO A 32 -2.70 -12.54 -8.67
C PRO A 32 -2.33 -11.08 -8.39
N ILE A 33 -1.23 -10.57 -8.93
CA ILE A 33 -0.87 -9.14 -8.81
C ILE A 33 -1.92 -8.26 -9.50
N LEU A 34 -2.34 -8.61 -10.72
CA LEU A 34 -3.35 -7.87 -11.47
C LEU A 34 -4.70 -7.89 -10.73
N VAL A 35 -5.10 -9.03 -10.17
CA VAL A 35 -6.34 -9.13 -9.39
C VAL A 35 -6.25 -8.29 -8.11
N TYR A 36 -5.16 -8.42 -7.35
CA TYR A 36 -5.04 -7.73 -6.07
C TYR A 36 -4.75 -6.23 -6.23
N GLN A 37 -3.67 -5.85 -6.93
CA GLN A 37 -3.31 -4.45 -7.13
C GLN A 37 -4.29 -3.74 -8.06
N GLY A 38 -4.70 -4.40 -9.15
CA GLY A 38 -5.68 -3.83 -10.09
C GLY A 38 -7.06 -3.70 -9.46
N GLY A 39 -7.51 -4.71 -8.70
CA GLY A 39 -8.77 -4.63 -7.95
C GLY A 39 -8.78 -3.49 -6.94
N VAL A 40 -7.72 -3.36 -6.13
CA VAL A 40 -7.60 -2.24 -5.17
C VAL A 40 -7.54 -0.88 -5.88
N SER A 41 -6.86 -0.78 -7.02
CA SER A 41 -6.80 0.46 -7.81
C SER A 41 -8.18 0.87 -8.36
N LEU A 42 -8.97 -0.09 -8.86
CA LEU A 42 -10.34 0.15 -9.33
C LEU A 42 -11.29 0.55 -8.20
N LEU A 43 -11.14 -0.06 -7.01
CA LEU A 43 -11.90 0.33 -5.82
C LEU A 43 -11.52 1.74 -5.34
N ALA A 44 -10.24 2.07 -5.33
CA ALA A 44 -9.76 3.41 -4.96
C ALA A 44 -10.34 4.50 -5.88
N ASN A 45 -10.48 4.22 -7.18
CA ASN A 45 -11.09 5.16 -8.12
C ASN A 45 -12.58 5.44 -7.82
N GLN A 46 -13.32 4.43 -7.36
CA GLN A 46 -14.72 4.61 -6.95
C GLN A 46 -14.84 5.35 -5.61
N LEU A 47 -13.91 5.10 -4.68
CA LEU A 47 -13.90 5.76 -3.37
C LEU A 47 -13.45 7.23 -3.43
N HIS A 48 -12.81 7.67 -4.52
CA HIS A 48 -12.35 9.06 -4.69
C HIS A 48 -13.49 10.09 -4.55
N THR A 49 -14.76 9.71 -4.79
CA THR A 49 -15.90 10.61 -4.59
C THR A 49 -16.20 10.89 -3.10
N ILE A 50 -15.76 10.01 -2.21
CA ILE A 50 -16.04 10.08 -0.76
C ILE A 50 -14.82 10.63 0.00
N VAL A 51 -13.61 10.42 -0.52
CA VAL A 51 -12.37 10.78 0.17
C VAL A 51 -11.98 12.23 -0.15
N THR A 52 -11.85 13.05 0.89
CA THR A 52 -11.41 14.45 0.79
C THR A 52 -9.88 14.57 0.85
N ASP A 53 -9.32 15.70 0.42
CA ASP A 53 -7.89 15.99 0.50
C ASP A 53 -7.28 15.77 1.91
N PRO A 54 -7.88 16.23 3.03
CA PRO A 54 -7.35 15.95 4.36
C PRO A 54 -7.39 14.46 4.72
N MET A 55 -8.41 13.72 4.29
CA MET A 55 -8.47 12.26 4.50
C MET A 55 -7.33 11.54 3.74
N MET A 56 -7.03 11.98 2.51
CA MET A 56 -5.91 11.45 1.73
C MET A 56 -4.56 11.74 2.38
N ALA A 57 -4.37 12.95 2.93
CA ALA A 57 -3.13 13.35 3.60
C ALA A 57 -2.85 12.46 4.82
N GLU A 58 -3.83 12.30 5.71
CA GLU A 58 -3.70 11.46 6.92
C GLU A 58 -3.52 9.97 6.58
N MET A 59 -4.24 9.46 5.57
CA MET A 59 -4.06 8.09 5.10
C MET A 59 -2.64 7.88 4.54
N THR A 60 -2.10 8.86 3.80
CA THR A 60 -0.74 8.79 3.25
C THR A 60 0.32 8.88 4.35
N ALA A 61 0.14 9.75 5.34
CA ALA A 61 1.03 9.87 6.50
C ALA A 61 1.06 8.56 7.31
N THR A 62 -0.12 8.01 7.61
CA THR A 62 -0.24 6.72 8.30
C THR A 62 0.41 5.59 7.50
N GLY A 63 0.17 5.54 6.19
CA GLY A 63 0.80 4.58 5.30
C GLY A 63 2.33 4.69 5.27
N GLY A 64 2.87 5.91 5.25
CA GLY A 64 4.32 6.15 5.33
C GLY A 64 4.95 5.60 6.61
N ILE A 65 4.30 5.78 7.76
CA ILE A 65 4.76 5.23 9.05
C ILE A 65 4.73 3.70 9.03
N LEU A 66 3.67 3.10 8.47
CA LEU A 66 3.60 1.65 8.31
C LEU A 66 4.72 1.12 7.40
N LEU A 67 5.03 1.80 6.29
CA LEU A 67 6.14 1.44 5.40
C LEU A 67 7.49 1.48 6.11
N ILE A 68 7.74 2.51 6.94
CA ILE A 68 8.94 2.57 7.79
C ILE A 68 8.98 1.37 8.76
N GLY A 69 7.85 1.04 9.38
CA GLY A 69 7.73 -0.14 10.25
C GLY A 69 8.06 -1.44 9.52
N VAL A 70 7.60 -1.62 8.28
CA VAL A 70 7.93 -2.79 7.45
C VAL A 70 9.42 -2.81 7.11
N GLY A 71 10.01 -1.64 6.79
CA GLY A 71 11.44 -1.53 6.52
C GLY A 71 12.30 -1.96 7.71
N ILE A 72 11.98 -1.48 8.91
CA ILE A 72 12.72 -1.84 10.14
C ILE A 72 12.55 -3.33 10.50
N SER A 73 11.36 -3.89 10.27
CA SER A 73 11.03 -5.24 10.72
C SER A 73 11.40 -6.35 9.74
N ASN A 74 11.20 -6.15 8.44
CA ASN A 74 11.37 -7.19 7.42
C ASN A 74 12.59 -6.96 6.51
N LEU A 75 13.00 -5.70 6.27
CA LEU A 75 14.16 -5.43 5.42
C LEU A 75 15.47 -5.34 6.22
N LEU A 76 15.45 -4.65 7.36
CA LEU A 76 16.62 -4.45 8.22
C LEU A 76 16.75 -5.49 9.34
N ASP A 77 15.71 -6.28 9.59
CA ASP A 77 15.62 -7.31 10.65
C ASP A 77 16.12 -6.85 12.04
N ILE A 78 16.00 -5.56 12.35
CA ILE A 78 16.44 -4.99 13.64
C ILE A 78 15.45 -5.39 14.74
N LYS A 79 14.15 -5.30 14.45
CA LYS A 79 13.10 -5.62 15.41
C LYS A 79 11.85 -6.11 14.70
N ARG A 80 11.42 -7.34 15.03
CA ARG A 80 10.19 -7.93 14.50
C ARG A 80 8.95 -7.23 15.05
N ILE A 81 8.43 -6.29 14.28
CA ILE A 81 7.16 -5.60 14.54
C ILE A 81 6.08 -6.26 13.67
N ARG A 82 4.95 -6.64 14.27
CA ARG A 82 3.79 -7.17 13.53
C ARG A 82 3.01 -6.03 12.88
N VAL A 83 3.62 -5.38 11.88
CA VAL A 83 3.03 -4.22 11.18
C VAL A 83 1.66 -4.54 10.58
N GLY A 84 1.44 -5.82 10.21
CA GLY A 84 0.14 -6.32 9.77
C GLY A 84 -1.02 -6.03 10.74
N ASN A 85 -0.76 -6.03 12.06
CA ASN A 85 -1.78 -5.72 13.07
C ASN A 85 -2.18 -4.24 13.08
N PHE A 86 -1.36 -3.37 12.50
CA PHE A 86 -1.60 -1.93 12.39
C PHE A 86 -2.21 -1.55 11.03
N LEU A 87 -2.45 -2.50 10.12
CA LEU A 87 -3.16 -2.23 8.86
C LEU A 87 -4.55 -1.59 9.03
N PRO A 88 -5.36 -1.92 10.07
CA PRO A 88 -6.64 -1.23 10.30
C PRO A 88 -6.51 0.29 10.49
N ALA A 89 -5.31 0.79 10.85
CA ALA A 89 -5.05 2.21 10.99
C ALA A 89 -5.26 2.99 9.67
N LEU A 90 -5.05 2.36 8.51
CA LEU A 90 -5.30 2.98 7.20
C LEU A 90 -6.77 3.30 6.95
N ILE A 91 -7.69 2.57 7.60
CA ILE A 91 -9.13 2.83 7.54
C ILE A 91 -9.53 3.80 8.66
N ALA A 92 -8.92 3.66 9.85
CA ALA A 92 -9.19 4.52 10.99
C ALA A 92 -8.82 5.99 10.71
N ALA A 93 -7.69 6.27 10.05
CA ALA A 93 -7.24 7.62 9.75
C ALA A 93 -8.27 8.46 8.96
N PRO A 94 -8.75 8.04 7.77
CA PRO A 94 -9.78 8.79 7.05
C PRO A 94 -11.12 8.83 7.81
N LEU A 95 -11.48 7.80 8.58
CA LEU A 95 -12.72 7.80 9.39
C LEU A 95 -12.69 8.84 10.51
N ILE A 96 -11.54 9.04 11.16
CA ILE A 96 -11.37 10.07 12.19
C ILE A 96 -11.50 11.45 11.57
N VAL A 97 -10.86 11.69 10.43
CA VAL A 97 -10.98 12.97 9.70
C VAL A 97 -12.42 13.23 9.28
N TRP A 98 -13.12 12.20 8.79
CA TRP A 98 -14.54 12.31 8.46
C TRP A 98 -15.40 12.66 9.68
N ALA A 99 -15.16 12.01 10.83
CA ALA A 99 -15.86 12.32 12.07
C ALA A 99 -15.59 13.76 12.57
N LEU A 100 -14.35 14.24 12.42
CA LEU A 100 -13.99 15.63 12.75
C LEU A 100 -14.67 16.63 11.81
N SER A 101 -14.73 16.32 10.52
CA SER A 101 -15.40 17.19 9.54
C SER A 101 -16.91 17.37 9.79
N LEU A 102 -17.55 16.42 10.50
CA LEU A 102 -18.95 16.53 10.90
C LEU A 102 -19.16 17.52 12.05
N PHE A 103 -18.13 17.79 12.84
CA PHE A 103 -18.17 18.74 13.96
C PHE A 103 -17.82 20.18 13.56
N GLU A 104 -17.69 20.47 12.26
CA GLU A 104 -17.30 21.80 11.71
C GLU A 104 -15.99 22.39 12.31
N ILE A 105 -15.05 21.53 12.73
CA ILE A 105 -13.69 21.91 13.15
C ILE A 105 -12.69 21.60 12.04
#